data_AF-A0A950EBT7-F1
#
_entry.id   AF-A0A950EBT7-F1
#
_cell.length_a   1.000
_cell.length_b   1.000
_cell.length_c   1.000
_cell.angle_alpha   90.00
_cell.angle_beta   90.00
_cell.angle_gamma   90.00
#
_symmetry.space_group_name_H-M   'P 1'
#
loop_
_entity.id
_entity.type
_entity.pdbx_description
1 polymer ?
#
loop_
_entity_poly.entity_id
_entity_poly.type
_entity_poly.pdbx_seq_one_letter_code
_entity_poly.pdbx_strand_id
1 'polypeptide(L)'
;MTINRLRAEIQPVSIAEYQRFLLAWQRVDPDYRAAGLDGVAAVLELLDGWELAAGAWEPEVLALRVQDYAPAALDQLCFAGRIGWGRLSMPEPRDGRAPVPVRSSPISLFARENLRYWLNLTETSVRNDLSADAQRVVEVLSDRGALFFGELCRSTHVLPSRVELALAELVAQGIVTADGFEGLRALLLPEEKRASFASTPRRRRYKMVTSVEFGGRWSLLRTCGVSEMNVSQDANLSREEAVETLARVLLRRYGVIARRMMEKETMRVAWFELLRVYRRLEARGEIRGGYFVGGVSGEQFARPEAIELLRSLRKAEPKGELTAISAADPLNLVGILSAGPRIPAVAAHRILLRDGVPVAVLKAGQVTEINAQSPGPARAIEQALRVGTMPLELRPYYG
;
A
#
# COMPACT_ATOMS: atom_id res chain seq x y z
N MET A 1 -2.04 37.97 -18.15
CA MET A 1 -3.18 37.17 -18.68
C MET A 1 -3.96 36.61 -17.50
N THR A 2 -5.28 36.75 -17.48
CA THR A 2 -6.12 36.56 -16.28
C THR A 2 -6.42 35.08 -15.97
N ILE A 3 -6.19 34.66 -14.73
CA ILE A 3 -6.41 33.32 -14.15
C ILE A 3 -7.79 32.72 -14.48
N ASN A 4 -8.82 33.57 -14.62
CA ASN A 4 -10.17 33.14 -14.94
C ASN A 4 -10.36 32.60 -16.36
N ARG A 5 -9.52 32.98 -17.33
CA ARG A 5 -9.65 32.51 -18.72
C ARG A 5 -9.10 31.08 -18.90
N LEU A 6 -8.08 30.71 -18.12
CA LEU A 6 -7.52 29.36 -18.07
C LEU A 6 -8.41 28.38 -17.28
N ARG A 7 -9.19 28.86 -16.31
CA ARG A 7 -10.19 28.06 -15.57
C ARG A 7 -11.36 27.61 -16.45
N ALA A 8 -11.66 28.35 -17.52
CA ALA A 8 -12.75 28.06 -18.45
C ALA A 8 -12.39 27.02 -19.54
N GLU A 9 -11.09 26.72 -19.75
CA GLU A 9 -10.63 25.78 -20.79
C GLU A 9 -10.62 24.30 -20.35
N ILE A 10 -11.00 24.00 -19.11
CA ILE A 10 -10.98 22.63 -18.60
C ILE A 10 -12.41 22.11 -18.52
N GLN A 11 -12.89 21.54 -19.62
CA GLN A 11 -14.09 20.73 -19.58
C GLN A 11 -13.77 19.47 -18.74
N PRO A 12 -14.57 19.18 -17.70
CA PRO A 12 -14.31 18.07 -16.78
C PRO A 12 -14.37 16.73 -17.51
N VAL A 13 -13.48 15.80 -17.14
CA VAL A 13 -13.53 14.41 -17.62
C VAL A 13 -14.53 13.59 -16.83
N SER A 14 -15.09 12.57 -17.44
CA SER A 14 -15.91 11.57 -16.77
C SER A 14 -15.10 10.73 -15.76
N ILE A 15 -15.79 10.05 -14.85
CA ILE A 15 -15.16 9.12 -13.88
C ILE A 15 -14.43 7.98 -14.59
N ALA A 16 -14.94 7.51 -15.73
CA ALA A 16 -14.30 6.45 -16.53
C ALA A 16 -12.97 6.91 -17.13
N GLU A 17 -12.97 8.11 -17.75
CA GLU A 17 -11.74 8.73 -18.27
C GLU A 17 -10.73 9.00 -17.15
N TYR A 18 -11.19 9.42 -15.98
CA TYR A 18 -10.32 9.59 -14.82
C TYR A 18 -9.74 8.27 -14.30
N GLN A 19 -10.53 7.19 -14.27
CA GLN A 19 -10.03 5.85 -13.92
C GLN A 19 -8.99 5.36 -14.94
N ARG A 20 -9.22 5.58 -16.24
CA ARG A 20 -8.22 5.29 -17.30
C ARG A 20 -6.95 6.10 -17.10
N PHE A 21 -7.07 7.39 -16.77
CA PHE A 21 -5.93 8.23 -16.39
C PHE A 21 -5.17 7.64 -15.21
N LEU A 22 -5.85 7.18 -14.16
CA LEU A 22 -5.19 6.60 -12.99
C LEU A 22 -4.47 5.27 -13.31
N LEU A 23 -5.00 4.46 -14.22
CA LEU A 23 -4.30 3.24 -14.68
C LEU A 23 -2.96 3.58 -15.33
N ALA A 24 -2.89 4.62 -16.15
CA ALA A 24 -1.64 5.11 -16.73
C ALA A 24 -0.75 5.81 -15.69
N TRP A 25 -1.31 6.73 -14.90
CA TRP A 25 -0.59 7.54 -13.90
C TRP A 25 0.06 6.68 -12.82
N GLN A 26 -0.64 5.63 -12.36
CA GLN A 26 -0.10 4.67 -11.40
C GLN A 26 0.59 3.47 -12.04
N ARG A 27 0.89 3.54 -13.35
CA ARG A 27 1.70 2.57 -14.11
C ARG A 27 1.14 1.15 -14.18
N VAL A 28 -0.17 0.99 -14.04
CA VAL A 28 -0.85 -0.31 -14.24
C VAL A 28 -1.04 -0.60 -15.73
N ASP A 29 -1.26 0.45 -16.52
CA ASP A 29 -1.32 0.39 -17.98
C ASP A 29 0.02 -0.16 -18.53
N PRO A 30 0.00 -1.21 -19.39
CA PRO A 30 1.20 -1.84 -19.93
C PRO A 30 2.17 -0.86 -20.60
N ASP A 31 1.65 0.18 -21.25
CA ASP A 31 2.45 1.18 -21.97
C ASP A 31 3.24 2.10 -21.00
N TYR A 32 2.85 2.14 -19.71
CA TYR A 32 3.43 3.03 -18.69
C TYR A 32 4.13 2.31 -17.53
N ARG A 33 4.25 0.97 -17.59
CA ARG A 33 4.88 0.20 -16.51
C ARG A 33 6.31 0.65 -16.27
N ALA A 34 6.68 0.71 -15.00
CA ALA A 34 8.05 0.99 -14.62
C ALA A 34 8.95 -0.22 -14.90
N ALA A 35 10.27 -0.01 -14.95
CA ALA A 35 11.24 -1.08 -15.10
C ALA A 35 12.45 -0.87 -14.19
N GLY A 36 13.07 -1.98 -13.77
CA GLY A 36 14.27 -1.97 -12.93
C GLY A 36 14.08 -1.41 -11.52
N LEU A 37 15.19 -1.22 -10.81
CA LEU A 37 15.22 -0.79 -9.40
C LEU A 37 14.60 0.60 -9.20
N ASP A 38 14.94 1.56 -10.05
CA ASP A 38 14.39 2.93 -9.98
C ASP A 38 12.89 2.93 -10.28
N GLY A 39 12.43 2.01 -11.12
CA GLY A 39 11.01 1.82 -11.39
C GLY A 39 10.24 1.36 -10.14
N VAL A 40 10.78 0.38 -9.41
CA VAL A 40 10.22 -0.07 -8.13
C VAL A 40 10.20 1.08 -7.12
N ALA A 41 11.31 1.80 -6.96
CA ALA A 41 11.40 2.95 -6.05
C ALA A 41 10.32 4.00 -6.36
N ALA A 42 10.15 4.36 -7.63
CA ALA A 42 9.16 5.35 -8.04
C ALA A 42 7.71 4.88 -7.84
N VAL A 43 7.42 3.57 -7.93
CA VAL A 43 6.09 3.03 -7.57
C VAL A 43 5.88 3.07 -6.05
N LEU A 44 6.90 2.82 -5.25
CA LEU A 44 6.81 2.90 -3.79
C LEU A 44 6.66 4.34 -3.30
N GLU A 45 7.31 5.31 -3.93
CA GLU A 45 7.12 6.75 -3.66
C GLU A 45 5.71 7.25 -4.00
N LEU A 46 5.07 6.63 -5.00
CA LEU A 46 3.68 6.92 -5.39
C LEU A 46 2.70 6.39 -4.32
N LEU A 47 3.00 5.22 -3.76
CA LEU A 47 2.17 4.52 -2.78
C LEU A 47 2.64 4.72 -1.34
N ASP A 48 3.51 5.71 -1.11
CA ASP A 48 4.14 5.97 0.18
C ASP A 48 3.10 6.17 1.29
N GLY A 49 3.16 5.37 2.35
CA GLY A 49 2.22 5.43 3.47
C GLY A 49 0.85 4.80 3.21
N TRP A 50 0.62 4.18 2.04
CA TRP A 50 -0.59 3.40 1.79
C TRP A 50 -0.55 2.07 2.53
N GLU A 51 -1.68 1.58 3.03
CA GLU A 51 -1.78 0.30 3.73
C GLU A 51 -2.61 -0.72 2.95
N LEU A 52 -2.06 -1.92 2.78
CA LEU A 52 -2.72 -3.03 2.13
C LEU A 52 -2.32 -4.36 2.75
N ALA A 53 -3.11 -5.40 2.52
CA ALA A 53 -2.83 -6.73 3.06
C ALA A 53 -1.43 -7.19 2.67
N ALA A 54 -0.58 -7.60 3.62
CA ALA A 54 0.83 -7.93 3.37
C ALA A 54 1.04 -8.89 2.18
N GLY A 55 0.11 -9.84 2.01
CA GLY A 55 0.12 -10.81 0.92
C GLY A 55 -0.14 -10.24 -0.49
N ALA A 56 -0.54 -8.97 -0.63
CA ALA A 56 -0.93 -8.35 -1.89
C ALA A 56 0.12 -7.38 -2.46
N TRP A 57 1.11 -6.94 -1.67
CA TRP A 57 2.11 -5.96 -2.10
C TRP A 57 2.87 -6.41 -3.35
N GLU A 58 3.57 -7.54 -3.28
CA GLU A 58 4.37 -8.01 -4.40
C GLU A 58 3.52 -8.58 -5.56
N PRO A 59 2.61 -9.56 -5.35
CA PRO A 59 1.96 -10.23 -6.47
C PRO A 59 0.84 -9.42 -7.14
N GLU A 60 0.14 -8.55 -6.41
CA GLU A 60 -1.04 -7.86 -6.94
C GLU A 60 -0.78 -6.37 -7.23
N VAL A 61 0.16 -5.72 -6.52
CA VAL A 61 0.41 -4.27 -6.66
C VAL A 61 1.72 -3.96 -7.40
N LEU A 62 2.86 -4.52 -6.96
CA LEU A 62 4.17 -4.23 -7.56
C LEU A 62 4.36 -4.95 -8.89
N ALA A 63 4.06 -6.25 -8.96
CA ALA A 63 4.16 -7.02 -10.21
C ALA A 63 3.21 -6.51 -11.31
N LEU A 64 2.14 -5.81 -10.94
CA LEU A 64 1.22 -5.18 -11.88
C LEU A 64 1.79 -3.87 -12.48
N ARG A 65 2.65 -3.17 -11.73
CA ARG A 65 3.18 -1.84 -12.07
C ARG A 65 4.61 -1.82 -12.58
N VAL A 66 5.34 -2.91 -12.36
CA VAL A 66 6.76 -3.05 -12.72
C VAL A 66 6.94 -4.24 -13.65
N GLN A 67 7.52 -3.99 -14.83
CA GLN A 67 7.89 -5.03 -15.78
C GLN A 67 8.96 -5.93 -15.17
N ASP A 68 8.80 -7.25 -15.33
CA ASP A 68 9.73 -8.27 -14.82
C ASP A 68 10.12 -8.06 -13.34
N TYR A 69 9.12 -7.76 -12.50
CA TYR A 69 9.32 -7.52 -11.07
C TYR A 69 10.02 -8.71 -10.38
N ALA A 70 11.15 -8.40 -9.74
CA ALA A 70 11.93 -9.34 -8.93
C ALA A 70 11.92 -8.93 -7.45
N PRO A 71 11.67 -9.86 -6.50
CA PRO A 71 11.65 -9.57 -5.06
C PRO A 71 12.93 -8.91 -4.53
N ALA A 72 14.08 -9.26 -5.12
CA ALA A 72 15.38 -8.73 -4.75
C ALA A 72 15.48 -7.20 -4.88
N ALA A 73 14.72 -6.60 -5.80
CA ALA A 73 14.69 -5.14 -5.96
C ALA A 73 14.10 -4.44 -4.73
N LEU A 74 13.01 -4.98 -4.16
CA LEU A 74 12.41 -4.46 -2.93
C LEU A 74 13.36 -4.65 -1.74
N ASP A 75 14.00 -5.82 -1.63
CA ASP A 75 14.96 -6.07 -0.55
C ASP A 75 16.14 -5.11 -0.62
N GLN A 76 16.68 -4.85 -1.80
CA GLN A 76 17.77 -3.90 -1.99
C GLN A 76 17.37 -2.48 -1.53
N LEU A 77 16.13 -2.05 -1.80
CA LEU A 77 15.63 -0.74 -1.33
C LEU A 77 15.45 -0.70 0.18
N CYS A 78 15.00 -1.80 0.78
CA CYS A 78 14.85 -1.92 2.23
C CYS A 78 16.20 -1.93 2.95
N PHE A 79 17.14 -2.77 2.52
CA PHE A 79 18.49 -2.84 3.10
C PHE A 79 19.30 -1.56 2.90
N ALA A 80 19.09 -0.83 1.79
CA ALA A 80 19.68 0.49 1.59
C ALA A 80 19.07 1.57 2.51
N GLY A 81 18.03 1.24 3.29
CA GLY A 81 17.34 2.17 4.17
C GLY A 81 16.51 3.23 3.44
N ARG A 82 16.25 3.05 2.13
CA ARG A 82 15.40 3.97 1.35
C ARG A 82 13.93 3.74 1.66
N ILE A 83 13.52 2.47 1.73
CA ILE A 83 12.14 2.05 1.97
C ILE A 83 12.06 1.30 3.30
N GLY A 84 11.15 1.71 4.17
CA GLY A 84 10.74 0.95 5.34
C GLY A 84 9.42 0.22 5.10
N TRP A 85 9.11 -0.73 5.97
CA TRP A 85 7.83 -1.41 5.97
C TRP A 85 7.29 -1.54 7.40
N GLY A 86 5.97 -1.62 7.54
CA GLY A 86 5.34 -1.77 8.84
C GLY A 86 3.87 -1.43 8.80
N ARG A 87 3.13 -1.84 9.82
CA ARG A 87 1.73 -1.45 9.99
C ARG A 87 1.66 -0.08 10.65
N LEU A 88 1.04 0.88 9.97
CA LEU A 88 0.92 2.26 10.44
C LEU A 88 -0.37 2.45 11.25
N SER A 89 -1.50 1.95 10.75
CA SER A 89 -2.76 1.97 11.49
C SER A 89 -2.82 0.81 12.48
N MET A 90 -2.97 1.10 13.76
CA MET A 90 -3.15 0.05 14.76
C MET A 90 -4.49 -0.68 14.55
N PRO A 91 -4.57 -2.00 14.81
CA PRO A 91 -5.84 -2.71 14.72
C PRO A 91 -6.85 -2.14 15.71
N GLU A 92 -8.11 -2.09 15.29
CA GLU A 92 -9.21 -1.88 16.23
C GLU A 92 -9.25 -3.04 17.24
N PRO A 93 -9.56 -2.75 18.52
CA PRO A 93 -9.69 -3.78 19.53
C PRO A 93 -10.71 -4.82 19.07
N ARG A 94 -10.28 -6.08 18.98
CA ARG A 94 -11.18 -7.20 18.68
C ARG A 94 -11.40 -7.99 19.95
N ASP A 95 -12.60 -7.90 20.52
CA ASP A 95 -12.99 -8.75 21.64
C ASP A 95 -12.96 -10.22 21.23
N GLY A 96 -12.03 -10.99 21.82
CA GLY A 96 -12.02 -12.46 21.80
C GLY A 96 -11.79 -13.15 20.45
N ARG A 97 -11.26 -12.47 19.42
CA ARG A 97 -10.91 -13.10 18.14
C ARG A 97 -9.44 -13.49 18.06
N ALA A 98 -9.17 -14.65 17.45
CA ALA A 98 -7.82 -15.12 17.15
C ALA A 98 -7.00 -14.06 16.39
N PRO A 99 -5.66 -14.01 16.60
CA PRO A 99 -4.78 -13.05 15.94
C PRO A 99 -4.91 -13.12 14.42
N VAL A 100 -4.94 -11.95 13.77
CA VAL A 100 -5.04 -11.86 12.31
C VAL A 100 -3.75 -12.39 11.68
N PRO A 101 -3.82 -13.34 10.74
CA PRO A 101 -2.64 -13.79 10.02
C PRO A 101 -1.93 -12.62 9.34
N VAL A 102 -0.60 -12.59 9.43
CA VAL A 102 0.25 -11.53 8.84
C VAL A 102 -0.10 -11.27 7.38
N ARG A 103 -0.41 -12.33 6.61
CA ARG A 103 -0.79 -12.24 5.19
C ARG A 103 -1.97 -11.29 4.93
N SER A 104 -2.92 -11.21 5.85
CA SER A 104 -4.10 -10.35 5.77
C SER A 104 -3.97 -9.03 6.54
N SER A 105 -2.91 -8.87 7.33
CA SER A 105 -2.68 -7.66 8.11
C SER A 105 -2.32 -6.49 7.18
N PRO A 106 -2.86 -5.28 7.41
CA PRO A 106 -2.50 -4.10 6.65
C PRO A 106 -1.06 -3.71 6.97
N ILE A 107 -0.20 -3.78 5.96
CA ILE A 107 1.20 -3.35 6.02
C ILE A 107 1.35 -2.20 5.02
N SER A 108 2.12 -1.19 5.41
CA SER A 108 2.56 -0.12 4.52
C SER A 108 4.01 -0.32 4.11
N LEU A 109 4.31 0.04 2.86
CA LEU A 109 5.66 0.35 2.39
C LEU A 109 5.77 1.87 2.28
N PHE A 110 6.82 2.44 2.86
CA PHE A 110 6.97 3.88 2.95
C PHE A 110 8.41 4.33 2.77
N ALA A 111 8.61 5.56 2.32
CA ALA A 111 9.92 6.19 2.34
C ALA A 111 10.36 6.34 3.80
N ARG A 112 11.56 5.86 4.13
CA ARG A 112 12.03 5.82 5.53
C ARG A 112 12.11 7.21 6.17
N GLU A 113 12.41 8.23 5.37
CA GLU A 113 12.38 9.64 5.78
C GLU A 113 11.00 10.14 6.23
N ASN A 114 9.93 9.56 5.67
CA ASN A 114 8.56 9.97 5.95
C ASN A 114 7.91 9.19 7.10
N LEU A 115 8.58 8.15 7.62
CA LEU A 115 8.06 7.32 8.70
C LEU A 115 7.58 8.16 9.90
N ARG A 116 8.36 9.14 10.34
CA ARG A 116 7.98 10.02 11.47
C ARG A 116 6.66 10.75 11.23
N TYR A 117 6.42 11.17 9.99
CA TYR A 117 5.20 11.88 9.61
C TYR A 117 4.01 10.92 9.61
N TRP A 118 4.17 9.72 9.06
CA TRP A 118 3.15 8.67 9.05
C TRP A 118 2.75 8.23 10.46
N LEU A 119 3.71 8.07 11.36
CA LEU A 119 3.44 7.72 12.76
C LEU A 119 2.73 8.84 13.52
N ASN A 120 2.98 10.12 13.20
CA ASN A 120 2.28 11.27 13.79
C ASN A 120 0.83 11.39 13.28
N LEU A 121 0.58 11.00 12.02
CA LEU A 121 -0.76 11.05 11.41
C LEU A 121 -1.62 9.81 11.68
N THR A 122 -1.10 8.82 12.41
CA THR A 122 -1.81 7.61 12.81
C THR A 122 -1.96 7.53 14.32
N GLU A 123 -3.07 6.99 14.81
CA GLU A 123 -3.28 6.85 16.25
C GLU A 123 -2.37 5.80 16.89
N THR A 124 -1.95 6.08 18.11
CA THR A 124 -1.37 5.09 19.03
C THR A 124 -2.51 4.55 19.90
N SER A 125 -3.04 3.36 19.59
CA SER A 125 -3.91 2.68 20.55
C SER A 125 -3.04 1.97 21.60
N VAL A 126 -3.29 2.29 22.87
CA VAL A 126 -2.63 1.67 24.02
C VAL A 126 -3.55 0.58 24.55
N ARG A 127 -3.41 -0.63 24.02
CA ARG A 127 -3.74 -1.92 24.66
C ARG A 127 -3.46 -3.01 23.65
N ASN A 128 -2.33 -3.70 23.83
CA ASN A 128 -2.07 -4.93 23.14
C ASN A 128 -2.07 -6.04 24.19
N ASP A 129 -3.09 -6.88 24.16
CA ASP A 129 -3.07 -8.17 24.86
C ASP A 129 -2.07 -9.07 24.11
N LEU A 130 -0.78 -8.79 24.31
CA LEU A 130 0.30 -9.53 23.68
C LEU A 130 0.48 -10.88 24.37
N SER A 131 0.86 -11.90 23.60
CA SER A 131 1.36 -13.13 24.19
C SER A 131 2.60 -12.88 25.06
N ALA A 132 2.85 -13.76 26.04
CA ALA A 132 4.01 -13.65 26.93
C ALA A 132 5.35 -13.67 26.16
N ASP A 133 5.41 -14.41 25.04
CA ASP A 133 6.60 -14.46 24.18
C ASP A 133 6.77 -13.15 23.38
N ALA A 134 5.68 -12.58 22.85
CA ALA A 134 5.68 -11.27 22.19
C ALA A 134 6.08 -10.13 23.12
N GLN A 135 5.57 -10.13 24.35
CA GLN A 135 5.96 -9.16 25.38
C GLN A 135 7.45 -9.22 25.69
N ARG A 136 8.03 -10.43 25.84
CA ARG A 136 9.46 -10.61 26.08
C ARG A 136 10.33 -10.10 24.92
N VAL A 137 9.88 -10.31 23.68
CA VAL A 137 10.57 -9.78 22.49
C VAL A 137 10.55 -8.24 22.49
N VAL A 138 9.43 -7.62 22.83
CA VAL A 138 9.31 -6.15 22.94
C VAL A 138 10.22 -5.58 24.03
N GLU A 139 10.30 -6.24 25.19
CA GLU A 139 11.19 -5.84 26.28
C GLU A 139 12.66 -5.86 25.83
N VAL A 140 13.10 -6.96 25.21
CA VAL A 140 14.47 -7.09 24.70
C VAL A 140 14.79 -6.03 23.63
N LEU A 141 13.85 -5.74 22.72
CA LEU A 141 14.04 -4.73 21.68
C LEU A 141 14.01 -3.30 22.24
N SER A 142 13.23 -3.06 23.30
CA SER A 142 13.22 -1.77 24.01
C SER A 142 14.56 -1.52 24.69
N ASP A 143 15.12 -2.54 25.34
CA ASP A 143 16.36 -2.41 26.13
C ASP A 143 17.63 -2.38 25.27
N ARG A 144 17.69 -3.20 24.22
CA ARG A 144 18.92 -3.39 23.41
C ARG A 144 18.86 -2.75 22.03
N GLY A 145 17.70 -2.23 21.63
CA GLY A 145 17.49 -1.71 20.29
C GLY A 145 17.35 -2.81 19.24
N ALA A 146 17.80 -2.51 18.01
CA ALA A 146 17.61 -3.38 16.85
C ALA A 146 18.53 -4.61 16.91
N LEU A 147 17.97 -5.82 16.79
CA LEU A 147 18.68 -7.10 16.94
C LEU A 147 18.39 -8.04 15.78
N PHE A 148 19.37 -8.87 15.42
CA PHE A 148 19.14 -9.97 14.47
C PHE A 148 18.30 -11.09 15.11
N PHE A 149 17.63 -11.91 14.30
CA PHE A 149 16.77 -13.00 14.79
C PHE A 149 17.51 -13.96 15.75
N GLY A 150 18.74 -14.38 15.40
CA GLY A 150 19.53 -15.25 16.28
C GLY A 150 19.91 -14.61 17.62
N GLU A 151 20.04 -13.28 17.67
CA GLU A 151 20.28 -12.53 18.91
C GLU A 151 19.01 -12.42 19.76
N LEU A 152 17.85 -12.28 19.13
CA LEU A 152 16.55 -12.33 19.81
C LEU A 152 16.32 -13.69 20.47
N CYS A 153 16.58 -14.80 19.77
CA CYS A 153 16.47 -16.13 20.37
C CYS A 153 17.39 -16.31 21.59
N ARG A 154 18.65 -15.85 21.49
CA ARG A 154 19.61 -15.91 22.62
C ARG A 154 19.18 -15.03 23.79
N SER A 155 18.71 -13.82 23.52
CA SER A 155 18.39 -12.81 24.54
C SER A 155 17.06 -13.09 25.25
N THR A 156 16.09 -13.67 24.55
CA THR A 156 14.77 -14.03 25.11
C THR A 156 14.77 -15.40 25.78
N HIS A 157 15.75 -16.27 25.48
CA HIS A 157 15.78 -17.68 25.87
C HIS A 157 14.53 -18.47 25.41
N VAL A 158 13.87 -18.03 24.33
CA VAL A 158 12.70 -18.67 23.73
C VAL A 158 13.12 -19.47 22.49
N LEU A 159 12.42 -20.58 22.22
CA LEU A 159 12.64 -21.41 21.03
C LEU A 159 12.44 -20.59 19.74
N PRO A 160 13.25 -20.81 18.67
CA PRO A 160 13.13 -20.07 17.41
C PRO A 160 11.71 -19.99 16.84
N SER A 161 10.99 -21.12 16.78
CA SER A 161 9.61 -21.16 16.26
C SER A 161 8.63 -20.28 17.06
N ARG A 162 8.82 -20.17 18.39
CA ARG A 162 8.01 -19.29 19.23
C ARG A 162 8.38 -17.82 19.05
N VAL A 163 9.66 -17.52 18.82
CA VAL A 163 10.08 -16.15 18.45
C VAL A 163 9.50 -15.75 17.10
N GLU A 164 9.43 -16.66 16.12
CA GLU A 164 8.78 -16.39 14.83
C GLU A 164 7.28 -16.07 14.99
N LEU A 165 6.56 -16.87 15.79
CA LEU A 165 5.14 -16.61 16.10
C LEU A 165 4.95 -15.27 16.83
N ALA A 166 5.83 -14.96 17.79
CA ALA A 166 5.85 -13.68 18.47
C ALA A 166 6.10 -12.52 17.50
N LEU A 167 7.07 -12.62 16.60
CA LEU A 167 7.32 -11.60 15.57
C LEU A 167 6.13 -11.45 14.62
N ALA A 168 5.48 -12.55 14.22
CA ALA A 168 4.27 -12.51 13.41
C ALA A 168 3.14 -11.74 14.09
N GLU A 169 2.91 -12.00 15.38
CA GLU A 169 1.95 -11.28 16.21
C GLU A 169 2.31 -9.79 16.28
N LEU A 170 3.56 -9.45 16.61
CA LEU A 170 4.03 -8.08 16.74
C LEU A 170 3.96 -7.29 15.43
N VAL A 171 4.26 -7.93 14.29
CA VAL A 171 4.08 -7.34 12.95
C VAL A 171 2.60 -7.07 12.68
N ALA A 172 1.74 -8.05 12.97
CA ALA A 172 0.31 -7.89 12.80
C ALA A 172 -0.26 -6.76 13.69
N GLN A 173 0.33 -6.51 14.85
CA GLN A 173 -0.03 -5.40 15.74
C GLN A 173 0.63 -4.06 15.38
N GLY A 174 1.59 -4.03 14.44
CA GLY A 174 2.32 -2.80 14.06
C GLY A 174 3.33 -2.30 15.08
N ILE A 175 3.90 -3.22 15.87
CA ILE A 175 4.87 -2.90 16.92
C ILE A 175 6.30 -3.01 16.40
N VAL A 176 6.57 -4.00 15.54
CA VAL A 176 7.93 -4.27 15.01
C VAL A 176 8.00 -4.08 13.50
N THR A 177 9.23 -3.82 13.05
CA THR A 177 9.67 -3.77 11.65
C THR A 177 11.03 -4.45 11.53
N ALA A 178 11.52 -4.65 10.30
CA ALA A 178 12.87 -5.16 10.05
C ALA A 178 13.55 -4.44 8.88
N ASP A 179 14.88 -4.51 8.82
CA ASP A 179 15.69 -3.89 7.75
C ASP A 179 15.35 -4.44 6.35
N GLY A 180 14.93 -5.71 6.23
CA GLY A 180 14.60 -6.36 4.96
C GLY A 180 13.13 -6.80 4.87
N PHE A 181 12.58 -6.84 3.66
CA PHE A 181 11.23 -7.35 3.42
C PHE A 181 11.19 -8.89 3.41
N GLU A 182 12.33 -9.54 3.18
CA GLU A 182 12.45 -11.01 3.21
C GLU A 182 11.96 -11.63 4.52
N GLY A 183 12.25 -11.01 5.67
CA GLY A 183 11.76 -11.47 6.96
C GLY A 183 10.24 -11.49 7.04
N LEU A 184 9.58 -10.49 6.46
CA LEU A 184 8.13 -10.46 6.34
C LEU A 184 7.62 -11.56 5.40
N ARG A 185 8.27 -11.77 4.24
CA ARG A 185 7.87 -12.81 3.28
C ARG A 185 7.84 -14.20 3.91
N ALA A 186 8.83 -14.52 4.75
CA ALA A 186 8.86 -15.78 5.49
C ALA A 186 7.61 -15.96 6.40
N LEU A 187 7.12 -14.88 7.02
CA LEU A 187 5.93 -14.90 7.87
C LEU A 187 4.61 -15.05 7.07
N LEU A 188 4.61 -14.77 5.76
CA LEU A 188 3.42 -14.91 4.88
C LEU A 188 3.10 -16.36 4.52
N LEU A 189 4.09 -17.25 4.57
CA LEU A 189 3.91 -18.68 4.31
C LEU A 189 3.15 -19.34 5.48
N PRO A 190 2.28 -20.34 5.25
CA PRO A 190 1.73 -21.16 6.32
C PRO A 190 2.84 -21.87 7.11
N GLU A 191 2.65 -22.07 8.42
CA GLU A 191 3.67 -22.68 9.31
C GLU A 191 4.21 -24.02 8.78
N GLU A 192 3.34 -24.84 8.18
CA GLU A 192 3.69 -26.13 7.57
C GLU A 192 4.63 -26.03 6.36
N LYS A 193 4.56 -24.90 5.64
CA LYS A 193 5.42 -24.58 4.48
C LYS A 193 6.64 -23.75 4.89
N ARG A 194 6.72 -23.26 6.13
CA ARG A 194 7.90 -22.57 6.68
C ARG A 194 8.99 -23.59 6.98
N ALA A 195 10.25 -23.22 6.77
CA ALA A 195 11.38 -24.10 7.10
C ALA A 195 11.41 -24.33 8.62
N SER A 196 11.25 -25.58 9.08
CA SER A 196 11.45 -25.91 10.48
C SER A 196 12.94 -26.13 10.77
N PHE A 197 13.40 -25.54 11.88
CA PHE A 197 14.79 -25.57 12.36
C PHE A 197 15.36 -26.99 12.59
N ALA A 198 14.53 -28.04 12.62
CA ALA A 198 14.91 -29.36 13.12
C ALA A 198 15.31 -30.41 12.06
N SER A 199 15.43 -30.08 10.77
CA SER A 199 15.74 -31.08 9.74
C SER A 199 17.12 -30.91 9.07
N THR A 200 18.06 -31.74 9.55
CA THR A 200 19.39 -32.14 9.05
C THR A 200 19.60 -32.02 7.52
N PRO A 201 20.81 -31.65 7.03
CA PRO A 201 21.09 -31.22 5.66
C PRO A 201 21.30 -32.38 4.66
N ARG A 202 20.49 -33.43 4.71
CA ARG A 202 20.61 -34.57 3.78
C ARG A 202 19.26 -34.92 3.18
N ARG A 203 19.08 -34.48 1.93
CA ARG A 203 17.98 -34.74 0.99
C ARG A 203 16.76 -33.81 1.13
N ARG A 204 16.80 -32.68 0.44
CA ARG A 204 15.63 -32.14 -0.30
C ARG A 204 16.09 -31.16 -1.38
N ARG A 205 15.85 -31.53 -2.64
CA ARG A 205 16.05 -30.72 -3.86
C ARG A 205 14.96 -29.63 -4.04
N TYR A 206 14.24 -29.28 -2.97
CA TYR A 206 13.34 -28.13 -2.96
C TYR A 206 14.11 -26.97 -2.35
N LYS A 207 14.56 -26.04 -3.21
CA LYS A 207 15.23 -24.79 -2.83
C LYS A 207 14.43 -24.15 -1.67
N MET A 208 15.04 -24.07 -0.49
CA MET A 208 14.60 -23.16 0.56
C MET A 208 14.71 -21.75 -0.01
N VAL A 209 13.60 -21.00 -0.01
CA VAL A 209 13.56 -19.70 -0.69
C VAL A 209 13.56 -18.51 0.29
N THR A 210 13.25 -18.72 1.58
CA THR A 210 13.22 -17.64 2.58
C THR A 210 13.26 -18.15 4.02
N SER A 211 13.82 -17.35 4.93
CA SER A 211 13.83 -17.55 6.38
C SER A 211 13.65 -16.20 7.08
N VAL A 212 13.01 -16.20 8.26
CA VAL A 212 12.83 -14.99 9.10
C VAL A 212 14.20 -14.39 9.49
N GLU A 213 15.26 -15.21 9.51
CA GLU A 213 16.65 -14.81 9.77
C GLU A 213 17.21 -13.84 8.73
N PHE A 214 16.76 -13.93 7.47
CA PHE A 214 17.24 -13.06 6.39
C PHE A 214 16.53 -11.69 6.38
N GLY A 215 15.62 -11.43 7.32
CA GLY A 215 14.97 -10.12 7.49
C GLY A 215 15.89 -9.00 7.98
N GLY A 216 17.17 -9.28 8.27
CA GLY A 216 18.10 -8.33 8.86
C GLY A 216 17.83 -8.12 10.35
N ARG A 217 17.98 -6.87 10.84
CA ARG A 217 17.70 -6.54 12.23
C ARG A 217 16.23 -6.19 12.39
N TRP A 218 15.63 -6.74 13.44
CA TRP A 218 14.28 -6.43 13.90
C TRP A 218 14.35 -5.28 14.89
N SER A 219 13.43 -4.33 14.78
CA SER A 219 13.36 -3.16 15.65
C SER A 219 11.92 -2.78 15.95
N LEU A 220 11.71 -2.03 17.03
CA LEU A 220 10.41 -1.40 17.29
C LEU A 220 10.11 -0.34 16.22
N LEU A 221 8.93 -0.40 15.63
CA LEU A 221 8.44 0.58 14.66
C LEU A 221 8.10 1.90 15.35
N ARG A 222 7.49 1.82 16.53
CA ARG A 222 7.22 2.93 17.44
C ARG A 222 8.16 2.78 18.63
N THR A 223 9.19 3.60 18.72
CA THR A 223 10.02 3.66 19.93
C THR A 223 9.18 4.33 21.01
N CYS A 224 8.57 3.54 21.89
CA CYS A 224 7.89 4.05 23.07
C CYS A 224 8.96 4.64 24.00
N GLY A 225 8.94 5.96 24.19
CA GLY A 225 9.78 6.63 25.18
C GLY A 225 10.93 7.46 24.60
N VAL A 226 10.62 8.59 23.96
CA VAL A 226 11.40 9.83 24.14
C VAL A 226 10.44 11.02 24.12
N SER A 227 10.40 11.74 25.24
CA SER A 227 9.76 13.03 25.51
C SER A 227 8.24 13.11 25.41
N GLU A 228 7.53 12.82 26.49
CA GLU A 228 6.19 13.38 26.78
C GLU A 228 6.25 14.75 27.49
N MET A 229 7.44 15.31 27.74
CA MET A 229 7.60 16.49 28.60
C MET A 229 7.89 17.82 27.88
N ASN A 230 8.12 17.84 26.55
CA ASN A 230 8.38 19.09 25.77
C ASN A 230 7.45 19.25 24.54
N VAL A 231 6.32 18.54 24.48
CA VAL A 231 5.70 18.10 23.22
C VAL A 231 4.79 19.13 22.53
N SER A 232 4.32 20.19 23.18
CA SER A 232 3.16 20.93 22.65
C SER A 232 3.44 21.84 21.44
N GLN A 233 4.62 22.47 21.34
CA GLN A 233 4.97 23.32 20.19
C GLN A 233 5.65 22.53 19.06
N ASP A 234 6.61 21.66 19.40
CA ASP A 234 7.28 20.80 18.41
C ASP A 234 6.34 19.78 17.77
N ALA A 235 5.35 19.25 18.50
CA ALA A 235 4.37 18.34 17.90
C ALA A 235 3.42 19.03 16.92
N ASN A 236 3.07 20.30 17.15
CA ASN A 236 2.22 21.05 16.23
C ASN A 236 2.96 21.37 14.92
N LEU A 237 4.20 21.85 15.00
CA LEU A 237 5.06 22.06 13.81
C LEU A 237 5.31 20.74 13.07
N SER A 238 5.58 19.66 13.82
CA SER A 238 5.73 18.30 13.27
C SER A 238 4.45 17.81 12.58
N ARG A 239 3.26 18.14 13.09
CA ARG A 239 1.99 17.78 12.44
C ARG A 239 1.75 18.60 11.17
N GLU A 240 2.00 19.90 11.17
CA GLU A 240 1.85 20.73 9.96
C GLU A 240 2.75 20.24 8.83
N GLU A 241 4.01 19.92 9.13
CA GLU A 241 4.94 19.30 8.18
C GLU A 241 4.45 17.92 7.70
N ALA A 242 3.91 17.10 8.61
CA ALA A 242 3.35 15.80 8.26
C ALA A 242 2.16 15.93 7.31
N VAL A 243 1.25 16.88 7.58
CA VAL A 243 0.09 17.16 6.73
C VAL A 243 0.52 17.70 5.37
N GLU A 244 1.53 18.58 5.31
CA GLU A 244 2.08 19.06 4.04
C GLU A 244 2.72 17.92 3.24
N THR A 245 3.46 17.03 3.91
CA THR A 245 4.06 15.84 3.29
C THR A 245 2.98 14.91 2.75
N LEU A 246 1.94 14.62 3.54
CA LEU A 246 0.79 13.83 3.10
C LEU A 246 0.12 14.48 1.88
N ALA A 247 -0.13 15.79 1.91
CA ALA A 247 -0.75 16.51 0.80
C ALA A 247 0.04 16.34 -0.51
N ARG A 248 1.37 16.42 -0.45
CA ARG A 248 2.26 16.19 -1.60
C ARG A 248 2.21 14.73 -2.08
N VAL A 249 2.20 13.76 -1.17
CA VAL A 249 2.07 12.34 -1.51
C VAL A 249 0.71 12.05 -2.17
N LEU A 250 -0.39 12.59 -1.64
CA LEU A 250 -1.73 12.42 -2.23
C LEU A 250 -1.82 13.01 -3.65
N LEU A 251 -1.26 14.21 -3.85
CA LEU A 251 -1.16 14.82 -5.19
C LEU A 251 -0.31 13.97 -6.15
N ARG A 252 0.81 13.39 -5.67
CA ARG A 252 1.63 12.48 -6.46
C ARG A 252 0.85 11.20 -6.79
N ARG A 253 0.14 10.62 -5.83
CA ARG A 253 -0.58 9.35 -5.96
C ARG A 253 -1.76 9.40 -6.92
N TYR A 254 -2.60 10.44 -6.79
CA TYR A 254 -3.85 10.55 -7.55
C TYR A 254 -3.76 11.50 -8.75
N GLY A 255 -2.75 12.37 -8.80
CA GLY A 255 -2.61 13.43 -9.81
C GLY A 255 -3.62 14.57 -9.62
N VAL A 256 -4.90 14.23 -9.48
CA VAL A 256 -6.04 15.07 -9.10
C VAL A 256 -6.57 14.56 -7.77
N ILE A 257 -6.66 15.41 -6.75
CA ILE A 257 -7.19 15.05 -5.43
C ILE A 257 -8.53 15.74 -5.16
N ALA A 258 -9.46 15.00 -4.57
CA ALA A 258 -10.77 15.48 -4.12
C ALA A 258 -11.14 14.85 -2.77
N ARG A 259 -12.03 15.49 -2.02
CA ARG A 259 -12.44 15.02 -0.67
C ARG A 259 -12.87 13.55 -0.63
N ARG A 260 -13.61 13.07 -1.64
CA ARG A 260 -14.08 11.68 -1.69
C ARG A 260 -12.97 10.64 -1.70
N MET A 261 -11.79 10.97 -2.24
CA MET A 261 -10.66 10.04 -2.29
C MET A 261 -10.08 9.77 -0.90
N MET A 262 -10.28 10.68 0.06
CA MET A 262 -9.85 10.51 1.45
C MET A 262 -10.53 9.32 2.14
N GLU A 263 -11.67 8.83 1.65
CA GLU A 263 -12.38 7.66 2.21
C GLU A 263 -11.58 6.35 2.14
N LYS A 264 -10.47 6.36 1.39
CA LYS A 264 -9.54 5.23 1.26
C LYS A 264 -8.26 5.40 2.06
N GLU A 265 -7.94 6.62 2.46
CA GLU A 265 -6.71 6.91 3.20
C GLU A 265 -6.87 6.52 4.66
N THR A 266 -5.86 5.84 5.24
CA THR A 266 -5.86 5.46 6.65
C THR A 266 -5.38 6.58 7.58
N MET A 267 -4.75 7.62 7.01
CA MET A 267 -4.22 8.76 7.74
C MET A 267 -5.32 9.63 8.33
N ARG A 268 -5.19 10.01 9.61
CA ARG A 268 -6.19 10.81 10.34
C ARG A 268 -5.96 12.30 10.12
N VAL A 269 -6.25 12.75 8.90
CA VAL A 269 -6.17 14.16 8.50
C VAL A 269 -7.50 14.63 7.95
N ALA A 270 -8.02 15.71 8.50
CA ALA A 270 -9.26 16.29 8.03
C ALA A 270 -9.06 17.02 6.70
N TRP A 271 -10.06 16.98 5.81
CA TRP A 271 -9.97 17.63 4.51
C TRP A 271 -9.64 19.13 4.60
N PHE A 272 -10.11 19.83 5.63
CA PHE A 272 -9.82 21.26 5.80
C PHE A 272 -8.33 21.54 6.12
N GLU A 273 -7.62 20.62 6.77
CA GLU A 273 -6.18 20.74 7.03
C GLU A 273 -5.43 20.70 5.68
N LEU A 274 -5.80 19.75 4.81
CA LEU A 274 -5.26 19.63 3.46
C LEU A 274 -5.61 20.84 2.58
N LEU A 275 -6.83 21.37 2.67
CA LEU A 275 -7.24 22.56 1.92
C LEU A 275 -6.34 23.78 2.21
N ARG A 276 -5.90 23.96 3.46
CA ARG A 276 -4.98 25.06 3.82
C ARG A 276 -3.65 24.91 3.08
N VAL A 277 -3.12 23.69 3.00
CA VAL A 277 -1.90 23.39 2.25
C VAL A 277 -2.12 23.59 0.76
N TYR A 278 -3.18 23.01 0.18
CA TYR A 278 -3.44 23.11 -1.25
C TYR A 278 -3.66 24.55 -1.73
N ARG A 279 -4.34 25.39 -0.96
CA ARG A 279 -4.49 26.82 -1.28
C ARG A 279 -3.16 27.56 -1.27
N ARG A 280 -2.26 27.22 -0.34
CA ARG A 280 -0.89 27.76 -0.28
C ARG A 280 -0.08 27.34 -1.51
N LEU A 281 -0.15 26.06 -1.90
CA LEU A 281 0.51 25.53 -3.08
C LEU A 281 -0.06 26.12 -4.39
N GLU A 282 -1.38 26.33 -4.46
CA GLU A 282 -2.02 26.99 -5.61
C GLU A 282 -1.56 28.45 -5.73
N ALA A 283 -1.50 29.19 -4.61
CA ALA A 283 -1.01 30.57 -4.59
C ALA A 283 0.47 30.68 -5.06
N ARG A 284 1.29 29.67 -4.77
CA ARG A 284 2.66 29.54 -5.29
C ARG A 284 2.72 29.12 -6.76
N GLY A 285 1.61 28.66 -7.33
CA GLY A 285 1.52 28.16 -8.70
C GLY A 285 2.04 26.73 -8.89
N GLU A 286 2.34 26.00 -7.80
CA GLU A 286 2.80 24.60 -7.85
C GLU A 286 1.68 23.65 -8.30
N ILE A 287 0.43 23.96 -7.93
CA ILE A 287 -0.75 23.19 -8.30
C ILE A 287 -1.85 24.09 -8.85
N ARG A 288 -2.91 23.49 -9.39
CA ARG A 288 -4.09 24.19 -9.90
C ARG A 288 -5.35 23.72 -9.19
N GLY A 289 -6.14 24.65 -8.66
CA GLY A 289 -7.50 24.40 -8.20
C GLY A 289 -8.49 24.51 -9.36
N GLY A 290 -9.46 23.60 -9.42
CA GLY A 290 -10.44 23.59 -10.51
C GLY A 290 -11.46 22.45 -10.41
N TYR A 291 -12.21 22.26 -11.50
CA TYR A 291 -13.16 21.15 -11.66
C TYR A 291 -12.66 20.24 -12.79
N PHE A 292 -11.88 19.23 -12.44
CA PHE A 292 -11.20 18.36 -13.41
C PHE A 292 -12.00 17.10 -13.70
N VAL A 293 -12.63 16.51 -12.67
CA VAL A 293 -13.39 15.26 -12.78
C VAL A 293 -14.87 15.54 -12.51
N GLY A 294 -15.70 15.27 -13.52
CA GLY A 294 -17.14 15.33 -13.49
C GLY A 294 -17.75 14.28 -12.57
N GLY A 295 -18.83 14.63 -11.87
CA GLY A 295 -19.52 13.73 -10.94
C GLY A 295 -18.87 13.62 -9.54
N VAL A 296 -17.69 14.22 -9.35
CA VAL A 296 -17.03 14.32 -8.03
C VAL A 296 -17.25 15.73 -7.48
N SER A 297 -18.02 15.85 -6.39
CA SER A 297 -18.33 17.15 -5.78
C SER A 297 -17.17 17.70 -4.94
N GLY A 298 -17.13 19.02 -4.81
CA GLY A 298 -16.16 19.75 -3.97
C GLY A 298 -14.98 20.35 -4.75
N GLU A 299 -14.12 21.08 -4.03
CA GLU A 299 -12.87 21.63 -4.56
C GLU A 299 -11.93 20.47 -4.96
N GLN A 300 -11.34 20.57 -6.15
CA GLN A 300 -10.35 19.61 -6.65
C GLN A 300 -9.04 20.35 -6.93
N PHE A 301 -7.94 19.67 -6.65
CA PHE A 301 -6.60 20.20 -6.90
C PHE A 301 -5.80 19.21 -7.72
N ALA A 302 -5.03 19.71 -8.68
CA ALA A 302 -4.26 18.86 -9.56
C ALA A 302 -2.87 19.42 -9.81
N ARG A 303 -1.91 18.51 -10.01
CA ARG A 303 -0.58 18.86 -10.50
C ARG A 303 -0.63 19.25 -11.99
N PRO A 304 0.21 20.18 -12.47
CA PRO A 304 0.27 20.53 -13.88
C PRO A 304 0.50 19.32 -14.80
N GLU A 305 1.41 18.42 -14.43
CA GLU A 305 1.75 17.25 -15.24
C GLU A 305 0.57 16.26 -15.33
N ALA A 306 -0.22 16.15 -14.25
CA ALA A 306 -1.42 15.32 -14.23
C ALA A 306 -2.51 15.87 -15.18
N ILE A 307 -2.65 17.21 -15.25
CA ILE A 307 -3.61 17.85 -16.17
C ILE A 307 -3.23 17.60 -17.62
N GLU A 308 -1.94 17.66 -17.95
CA GLU A 308 -1.44 17.39 -19.29
C GLU A 308 -1.71 15.95 -19.73
N LEU A 309 -1.38 14.97 -18.88
CA LEU A 309 -1.65 13.56 -19.17
C LEU A 309 -3.16 13.30 -19.29
N LEU A 310 -3.97 13.85 -18.38
CA LEU A 310 -5.43 13.70 -18.42
C LEU A 310 -6.02 14.25 -19.72
N ARG A 311 -5.51 15.39 -20.23
CA ARG A 311 -5.90 15.93 -21.54
C ARG A 311 -5.45 15.03 -22.70
N SER A 312 -4.25 14.45 -22.62
CA SER A 312 -3.74 13.57 -23.68
C SER A 312 -4.56 12.29 -23.81
N LEU A 313 -4.91 11.65 -22.69
CA LEU A 313 -5.70 10.42 -22.66
C LEU A 313 -7.15 10.63 -23.04
N ARG A 314 -7.70 11.81 -22.75
CA ARG A 314 -9.03 12.21 -23.21
C ARG A 314 -9.12 12.30 -24.74
N LYS A 315 -8.04 12.76 -25.39
CA LYS A 315 -7.97 12.83 -26.86
C LYS A 315 -7.77 11.46 -27.51
N ALA A 316 -7.21 10.49 -26.78
CA ALA A 316 -7.00 9.14 -27.28
C ALA A 316 -8.30 8.33 -27.24
N GLU A 317 -8.67 7.71 -28.35
CA GLU A 317 -9.85 6.85 -28.40
C GLU A 317 -9.73 5.66 -27.40
N PRO A 318 -10.85 5.20 -26.80
CA PRO A 318 -10.86 4.00 -25.97
C PRO A 318 -10.50 2.77 -26.80
N LYS A 319 -9.55 1.95 -26.32
CA LYS A 319 -9.05 0.77 -27.06
C LYS A 319 -9.90 -0.48 -26.82
N GLY A 320 -10.85 -0.44 -25.88
CA GLY A 320 -11.59 -1.62 -25.41
C GLY A 320 -10.74 -2.50 -24.49
N GLU A 321 -9.66 -1.99 -23.92
CA GLU A 321 -8.66 -2.78 -23.20
C GLU A 321 -9.21 -3.27 -21.86
N LEU A 322 -8.99 -4.56 -21.58
CA LEU A 322 -9.41 -5.21 -20.34
C LEU A 322 -8.24 -5.27 -19.35
N THR A 323 -8.36 -4.56 -18.24
CA THR A 323 -7.36 -4.55 -17.17
C THR A 323 -7.94 -5.16 -15.90
N ALA A 324 -7.33 -6.24 -15.42
CA ALA A 324 -7.68 -6.86 -14.14
C ALA A 324 -6.83 -6.28 -13.02
N ILE A 325 -7.46 -5.84 -11.93
CA ILE A 325 -6.80 -5.35 -10.71
C ILE A 325 -7.30 -6.13 -9.50
N SER A 326 -6.47 -6.29 -8.46
CA SER A 326 -6.97 -6.78 -7.16
C SER A 326 -7.88 -5.75 -6.53
N ALA A 327 -8.90 -6.20 -5.78
CA ALA A 327 -9.73 -5.28 -5.01
C ALA A 327 -8.96 -4.62 -3.85
N ALA A 328 -7.83 -5.21 -3.42
CA ALA A 328 -6.92 -4.60 -2.46
C ALA A 328 -6.08 -3.45 -3.05
N ASP A 329 -6.06 -3.30 -4.37
CA ASP A 329 -5.30 -2.26 -5.06
C ASP A 329 -5.84 -0.85 -4.75
N PRO A 330 -4.98 0.18 -4.64
CA PRO A 330 -5.39 1.58 -4.49
C PRO A 330 -6.39 2.06 -5.54
N LEU A 331 -6.34 1.50 -6.76
CA LEU A 331 -7.22 1.85 -7.87
C LEU A 331 -8.63 1.26 -7.76
N ASN A 332 -8.94 0.48 -6.73
CA ASN A 332 -10.32 0.07 -6.44
C ASN A 332 -11.15 1.28 -5.96
N LEU A 333 -11.70 2.03 -6.91
CA LEU A 333 -12.54 3.22 -6.68
C LEU A 333 -14.04 2.93 -6.85
N VAL A 334 -14.40 1.65 -6.95
CA VAL A 334 -15.78 1.21 -7.17
C VAL A 334 -16.63 1.47 -5.94
N GLY A 335 -17.72 2.22 -6.12
CA GLY A 335 -18.61 2.66 -5.05
C GLY A 335 -18.07 3.85 -4.24
N ILE A 336 -16.96 4.47 -4.67
CA ILE A 336 -16.43 5.72 -4.12
C ILE A 336 -16.57 6.85 -5.15
N LEU A 337 -15.93 6.65 -6.31
CA LEU A 337 -16.07 7.57 -7.44
C LEU A 337 -17.12 7.06 -8.42
N SER A 338 -17.14 5.75 -8.69
CA SER A 338 -18.16 5.15 -9.56
C SER A 338 -19.47 4.91 -8.80
N ALA A 339 -20.59 4.89 -9.53
CA ALA A 339 -21.86 4.41 -8.99
C ALA A 339 -21.80 2.90 -8.68
N GLY A 340 -22.65 2.45 -7.76
CA GLY A 340 -22.81 1.04 -7.38
C GLY A 340 -22.31 0.71 -5.96
N PRO A 341 -22.50 -0.55 -5.51
CA PRO A 341 -22.08 -0.98 -4.19
C PRO A 341 -20.56 -1.03 -4.06
N ARG A 342 -20.03 -0.60 -2.90
CA ARG A 342 -18.59 -0.63 -2.61
C ARG A 342 -18.07 -2.06 -2.64
N ILE A 343 -16.94 -2.26 -3.33
CA ILE A 343 -16.25 -3.55 -3.35
C ILE A 343 -15.25 -3.60 -2.18
N PRO A 344 -15.37 -4.60 -1.27
CA PRO A 344 -14.42 -4.77 -0.18
C PRO A 344 -12.99 -4.97 -0.68
N ALA A 345 -12.03 -4.30 -0.02
CA ALA A 345 -10.61 -4.36 -0.36
C ALA A 345 -9.94 -5.65 0.14
N VAL A 346 -10.32 -6.77 -0.47
CA VAL A 346 -9.80 -8.10 -0.14
C VAL A 346 -8.90 -8.57 -1.28
N ALA A 347 -7.68 -9.01 -0.96
CA ALA A 347 -6.67 -9.40 -1.95
C ALA A 347 -7.15 -10.49 -2.92
N ALA A 348 -7.98 -11.43 -2.44
CA ALA A 348 -8.54 -12.52 -3.23
C ALA A 348 -9.64 -12.09 -4.21
N HIS A 349 -10.19 -10.88 -4.07
CA HIS A 349 -11.18 -10.35 -5.00
C HIS A 349 -10.48 -9.61 -6.14
N ARG A 350 -11.05 -9.67 -7.34
CA ARG A 350 -10.53 -8.96 -8.51
C ARG A 350 -11.60 -8.18 -9.22
N ILE A 351 -11.21 -7.07 -9.83
CA ILE A 351 -12.08 -6.17 -10.57
C ILE A 351 -11.55 -6.09 -12.00
N LEU A 352 -12.43 -6.30 -12.97
CA LEU A 352 -12.13 -6.13 -14.38
C LEU A 352 -12.62 -4.75 -14.83
N LEU A 353 -11.69 -3.95 -15.33
CA LEU A 353 -11.94 -2.64 -15.90
C LEU A 353 -11.85 -2.73 -17.43
N ARG A 354 -12.78 -2.07 -18.14
CA ARG A 354 -12.68 -1.83 -19.59
C ARG A 354 -12.53 -0.34 -19.81
N ASP A 355 -11.36 0.11 -20.26
CA ASP A 355 -11.03 1.53 -20.43
C ASP A 355 -11.42 2.41 -19.21
N GLY A 356 -11.26 1.88 -17.99
CA GLY A 356 -11.62 2.57 -16.74
C GLY A 356 -13.07 2.36 -16.26
N VAL A 357 -13.93 1.69 -17.01
CA VAL A 357 -15.28 1.31 -16.57
C VAL A 357 -15.24 -0.06 -15.89
N PRO A 358 -15.73 -0.23 -14.64
CA PRO A 358 -15.82 -1.55 -14.02
C PRO A 358 -16.90 -2.40 -14.69
N VAL A 359 -16.51 -3.58 -15.20
CA VAL A 359 -17.38 -4.49 -15.93
C VAL A 359 -17.76 -5.71 -15.09
N ALA A 360 -16.81 -6.32 -14.39
CA ALA A 360 -17.03 -7.54 -13.62
C ALA A 360 -16.15 -7.61 -12.37
N VAL A 361 -16.57 -8.43 -11.40
CA VAL A 361 -15.83 -8.73 -10.17
C VAL A 361 -15.74 -10.22 -9.96
N LEU A 362 -14.56 -10.70 -9.59
CA LEU A 362 -14.39 -12.03 -9.03
C LEU A 362 -14.47 -11.93 -7.49
N LYS A 363 -15.50 -12.53 -6.88
CA LYS A 363 -15.66 -12.64 -5.43
C LYS A 363 -15.77 -14.12 -5.05
N ALA A 364 -14.90 -14.59 -4.16
CA ALA A 364 -14.90 -15.99 -3.70
C ALA A 364 -14.99 -17.04 -4.84
N GLY A 365 -14.30 -16.80 -5.96
CA GLY A 365 -14.30 -17.69 -7.13
C GLY A 365 -15.48 -17.53 -8.10
N GLN A 366 -16.49 -16.73 -7.74
CA GLN A 366 -17.66 -16.44 -8.58
C GLN A 366 -17.48 -15.09 -9.29
N VAL A 367 -17.78 -15.06 -10.60
CA VAL A 367 -17.75 -13.85 -11.40
C VAL A 367 -19.13 -13.20 -11.37
N THR A 368 -19.21 -11.93 -11.01
CA THR A 368 -20.43 -11.12 -11.03
C THR A 368 -20.22 -9.91 -11.94
N GLU A 369 -21.09 -9.71 -12.91
CA GLU A 369 -21.07 -8.54 -13.77
C GLU A 369 -21.64 -7.32 -13.04
N ILE A 370 -20.98 -6.17 -13.14
CA ILE A 370 -21.42 -4.88 -12.56
C ILE A 370 -22.23 -4.09 -13.58
N ASN A 371 -21.78 -4.08 -14.84
CA ASN A 371 -22.38 -3.26 -15.90
C ASN A 371 -22.73 -4.14 -17.11
N ALA A 372 -24.02 -4.47 -17.25
CA ALA A 372 -24.56 -5.27 -18.34
C ALA A 372 -24.59 -4.54 -19.71
N GLN A 373 -24.24 -3.26 -19.76
CA GLN A 373 -24.31 -2.43 -20.98
C GLN A 373 -23.15 -2.66 -21.96
N SER A 374 -22.17 -3.48 -21.62
CA SER A 374 -21.06 -3.81 -22.53
C SER A 374 -20.61 -5.26 -22.33
N PRO A 375 -21.46 -6.24 -22.66
CA PRO A 375 -21.09 -7.65 -22.53
C PRO A 375 -19.91 -7.92 -23.47
N GLY A 376 -18.72 -8.10 -22.88
CA GLY A 376 -17.65 -8.78 -23.61
C GLY A 376 -18.03 -10.26 -23.76
N PRO A 377 -17.36 -11.03 -24.62
CA PRO A 377 -17.53 -12.47 -24.61
C PRO A 377 -17.23 -12.98 -23.19
N ALA A 378 -18.22 -13.60 -22.53
CA ALA A 378 -18.16 -14.01 -21.12
C ALA A 378 -16.90 -14.83 -20.78
N ARG A 379 -16.43 -15.62 -21.75
CA ARG A 379 -15.19 -16.40 -21.65
C ARG A 379 -13.92 -15.54 -21.55
N ALA A 380 -13.83 -14.42 -22.25
CA ALA A 380 -12.69 -13.51 -22.15
C ALA A 380 -12.66 -12.77 -20.81
N ILE A 381 -13.85 -12.41 -20.27
CA ILE A 381 -14.00 -11.81 -18.94
C ILE A 381 -13.54 -12.79 -17.86
N GLU A 382 -14.00 -14.05 -17.94
CA GLU A 382 -13.62 -15.10 -17.00
C GLU A 382 -12.12 -15.42 -17.06
N GLN A 383 -11.55 -15.49 -18.27
CA GLN A 383 -10.11 -15.69 -18.47
C GLN A 383 -9.30 -14.52 -17.90
N ALA A 384 -9.64 -13.28 -18.21
CA ALA A 384 -8.92 -12.10 -17.72
C ALA A 384 -8.95 -11.98 -16.18
N LEU A 385 -10.06 -12.36 -15.53
CA LEU A 385 -10.16 -12.34 -14.07
C LEU A 385 -9.38 -13.48 -13.41
N ARG A 386 -9.39 -14.68 -14.00
CA ARG A 386 -8.76 -15.88 -13.42
C ARG A 386 -7.27 -16.01 -13.72
N VAL A 387 -6.80 -15.46 -14.85
CA VAL A 387 -5.38 -15.44 -15.20
C VAL A 387 -4.70 -14.31 -14.42
N GLY A 388 -4.41 -14.58 -13.15
CA GLY A 388 -3.38 -13.84 -12.43
C GLY A 388 -2.03 -14.39 -12.82
N THR A 389 -1.31 -13.70 -13.69
CA THR A 389 0.09 -14.03 -13.96
C THR A 389 0.93 -13.61 -12.75
N MET A 390 0.90 -14.41 -11.70
CA MET A 390 1.90 -14.31 -10.63
C MET A 390 3.27 -14.63 -11.26
N PRO A 391 4.23 -13.68 -11.22
CA PRO A 391 5.59 -13.90 -11.72
C PRO A 391 6.19 -15.19 -11.16
N LEU A 392 6.98 -15.90 -11.97
CA LEU A 392 7.61 -17.16 -11.57
C LEU A 392 8.45 -17.00 -10.30
N GLU A 393 9.10 -15.84 -10.16
CA GLU A 393 9.93 -15.50 -9.01
C GLU A 393 9.14 -15.33 -7.70
N LEU A 394 7.85 -15.02 -7.78
CA LEU A 394 6.98 -14.83 -6.59
C LEU A 394 6.31 -16.12 -6.13
N ARG A 395 6.20 -17.14 -6.99
CA ARG A 395 5.52 -18.41 -6.66
C ARG A 395 6.02 -19.10 -5.39
N PRO A 396 7.33 -19.12 -5.06
CA PRO A 396 7.80 -19.77 -3.84
C PRO A 396 7.30 -19.11 -2.55
N TYR A 397 6.97 -17.82 -2.60
CA TYR A 397 6.57 -17.04 -1.42
C TYR A 397 5.05 -16.92 -1.29
N TYR A 398 4.33 -16.89 -2.42
CA TYR A 398 2.90 -16.55 -2.46
C TYR A 398 1.97 -17.68 -2.93
N GLY A 399 2.51 -18.81 -3.41
CA GLY A 399 1.76 -19.94 -3.99
C GLY A 399 1.33 -21.09 -3.07
#